data_AF-A0A3C0L586-F1
#
_entry.id   AF-A0A3C0L586-F1
#
_cell.length_a   1.000
_cell.length_b   1.000
_cell.length_c   1.000
_cell.angle_alpha   90.00
_cell.angle_beta   90.00
_cell.angle_gamma   90.00
#
_symmetry.space_group_name_H-M   'P 1'
#
loop_
_entity.id
_entity.type
_entity.pdbx_description
1 polymer ?
#
loop_
_entity_poly.entity_id
_entity_poly.type
_entity_poly.pdbx_seq_one_letter_code
_entity_poly.pdbx_strand_id
1 'polypeptide(L)'
;AGAPSFEKPDVLFDAKFKNYRWRKYLSRVGTKRYKAYRTYYGSYLCQRWNAAHGKLDPLTDFNIYRMVERTKPPGVESHVTRTKVWRHYCIKDDGDKVEPALKAAGLW
;
A
#
# COMPACT_ATOMS: atom_id res chain seq x y z
N ALA A 1 10.10 -11.93 7.41
CA ALA A 1 9.81 -10.87 6.42
C ALA A 1 10.24 -9.54 7.04
N GLY A 2 10.92 -8.67 6.28
CA GLY A 2 11.34 -7.35 6.78
C GLY A 2 10.15 -6.43 7.00
N ALA A 3 10.27 -5.50 7.95
CA ALA A 3 9.25 -4.50 8.22
C ALA A 3 8.99 -3.63 6.96
N PRO A 4 7.75 -3.17 6.73
CA PRO A 4 7.48 -2.23 5.66
C PRO A 4 8.25 -0.92 5.89
N SER A 5 8.99 -0.45 4.89
CA SER A 5 9.70 0.84 4.90
C SER A 5 8.98 1.86 4.01
N PHE A 6 8.97 3.12 4.46
CA PHE A 6 8.48 4.26 3.69
C PHE A 6 9.62 4.97 2.92
N GLU A 7 10.84 4.44 2.96
CA GLU A 7 11.94 4.98 2.19
C GLU A 7 11.70 4.81 0.68
N LYS A 8 12.24 5.75 -0.09
CA LYS A 8 12.17 5.70 -1.55
C LYS A 8 12.94 4.46 -2.03
N PRO A 9 12.34 3.61 -2.89
CA PRO A 9 13.03 2.44 -3.39
C PRO A 9 14.14 2.82 -4.38
N ASP A 10 15.27 2.11 -4.32
CA ASP A 10 16.43 2.34 -5.19
C ASP A 10 16.19 1.99 -6.66
N VAL A 11 15.23 1.10 -6.94
CA VAL A 11 14.97 0.59 -8.30
C VAL A 11 13.79 1.30 -8.96
N LEU A 12 13.88 1.41 -10.29
CA LEU A 12 12.84 2.00 -11.13
C LEU A 12 11.51 1.27 -10.97
N PHE A 13 10.44 2.07 -10.92
CA PHE A 13 9.05 1.64 -10.69
C PHE A 13 8.63 0.45 -11.57
N ASP A 14 9.03 0.42 -12.84
CA ASP A 14 8.64 -0.64 -13.79
C ASP A 14 9.19 -2.02 -13.43
N ALA A 15 10.40 -2.08 -12.88
CA ALA A 15 11.04 -3.35 -12.50
C ALA A 15 10.34 -4.02 -11.30
N LYS A 16 9.51 -3.28 -10.54
CA LYS A 16 8.76 -3.81 -9.38
C LYS A 16 7.46 -4.52 -9.78
N PHE A 17 6.96 -4.33 -11.01
CA PHE A 17 5.70 -4.93 -11.43
C PHE A 17 5.93 -6.18 -12.26
N LYS A 18 5.15 -7.23 -11.98
CA LYS A 18 5.16 -8.48 -12.74
C LYS A 18 5.01 -8.26 -14.26
N ASN A 19 4.18 -7.29 -14.66
CA ASN A 19 3.99 -6.90 -16.06
C ASN A 19 3.28 -5.54 -16.17
N TYR A 20 3.13 -5.06 -17.42
CA TYR A 20 2.43 -3.82 -17.75
C TYR A 20 1.00 -3.72 -17.20
N ARG A 21 0.23 -4.84 -17.21
CA ARG A 21 -1.16 -4.85 -16.73
C ARG A 21 -1.21 -4.58 -15.22
N TRP A 22 -0.33 -5.22 -14.45
CA TRP A 22 -0.18 -4.96 -13.01
C TRP A 22 0.22 -3.52 -12.73
N ARG A 23 1.21 -3.00 -13.47
CA ARG A 23 1.61 -1.59 -13.36
C ARG A 23 0.45 -0.63 -13.60
N LYS A 24 -0.31 -0.84 -14.69
CA LYS A 24 -1.48 -0.01 -15.02
C LYS A 24 -2.57 -0.12 -13.95
N TYR A 25 -2.85 -1.33 -13.48
CA TYR A 25 -3.88 -1.57 -12.48
C TYR A 25 -3.55 -0.88 -11.15
N LEU A 26 -2.36 -1.12 -10.61
CA LEU A 26 -1.93 -0.60 -9.31
C LEU A 26 -1.75 0.93 -9.32
N SER A 27 -1.30 1.49 -10.44
CA SER A 27 -1.24 2.95 -10.59
C SER A 27 -2.62 3.61 -10.68
N ARG A 28 -3.65 2.91 -11.17
CA ARG A 28 -5.02 3.43 -11.32
C ARG A 28 -5.90 3.26 -10.09
N VAL A 29 -5.87 2.10 -9.43
CA VAL A 29 -6.74 1.77 -8.29
C VAL A 29 -6.57 2.74 -7.11
N GLY A 30 -5.38 3.35 -6.99
CA GLY A 30 -5.12 4.36 -5.99
C GLY A 30 -5.67 5.77 -6.27
N THR A 31 -6.22 6.02 -7.46
CA THR A 31 -6.83 7.32 -7.80
C THR A 31 -8.32 7.36 -7.42
N LYS A 32 -8.90 8.56 -7.29
CA LYS A 32 -10.31 8.73 -6.90
C LYS A 32 -11.28 8.06 -7.89
N ARG A 33 -11.00 8.15 -9.19
CA ARG A 33 -11.82 7.60 -10.29
C ARG A 33 -12.07 6.09 -10.17
N TYR A 34 -11.14 5.35 -9.58
CA TYR A 34 -11.21 3.89 -9.48
C TYR A 34 -11.46 3.40 -8.04
N LYS A 35 -12.03 4.25 -7.17
CA LYS A 35 -12.30 3.90 -5.75
C LYS A 35 -13.11 2.60 -5.61
N ALA A 36 -14.11 2.39 -6.46
CA ALA A 36 -14.95 1.19 -6.45
C ALA A 36 -14.16 -0.12 -6.61
N TYR A 37 -12.97 -0.08 -7.22
CA TYR A 37 -12.15 -1.28 -7.45
C TYR A 37 -11.21 -1.63 -6.28
N ARG A 38 -11.09 -0.75 -5.28
CA ARG A 38 -10.19 -0.96 -4.13
C ARG A 38 -10.62 -2.15 -3.29
N THR A 39 -11.92 -2.38 -3.14
CA THR A 39 -12.45 -3.53 -2.41
C THR A 39 -12.02 -4.85 -3.07
N TYR A 40 -12.18 -4.98 -4.38
CA TYR A 40 -11.76 -6.21 -5.10
C TYR A 40 -10.25 -6.46 -4.99
N TYR A 41 -9.44 -5.42 -5.14
CA TYR A 41 -8.00 -5.55 -4.92
C TYR A 41 -7.68 -5.94 -3.48
N GLY A 42 -8.39 -5.32 -2.53
CA GLY A 42 -8.24 -5.59 -1.12
C GLY A 42 -8.52 -7.07 -0.78
N SER A 43 -9.66 -7.57 -1.24
CA SER A 43 -10.09 -8.95 -1.00
C SER A 43 -9.14 -9.96 -1.63
N TYR A 44 -8.63 -9.66 -2.84
CA TYR A 44 -7.58 -10.48 -3.46
C TYR A 44 -6.32 -10.57 -2.59
N LEU A 45 -5.87 -9.46 -1.99
CA LEU A 45 -4.69 -9.45 -1.11
C LEU A 45 -4.93 -10.27 0.15
N CYS A 46 -6.11 -10.15 0.78
CA CYS A 46 -6.49 -10.97 1.93
C CYS A 46 -6.42 -12.47 1.61
N GLN A 47 -7.08 -12.88 0.52
CA GLN A 47 -7.11 -14.28 0.10
C GLN A 47 -5.71 -14.79 -0.19
N ARG A 48 -4.90 -14.01 -0.93
CA ARG A 48 -3.54 -14.39 -1.29
C ARG A 48 -2.63 -14.50 -0.07
N TRP A 49 -2.69 -13.55 0.86
CA TRP A 49 -1.86 -13.58 2.07
C TRP A 49 -2.22 -14.78 2.94
N ASN A 50 -3.51 -14.96 3.24
CA ASN A 50 -4.00 -16.01 4.12
C ASN A 50 -3.79 -17.41 3.52
N ALA A 51 -3.87 -17.55 2.19
CA ALA A 51 -3.52 -18.79 1.51
C ALA A 51 -2.04 -19.16 1.67
N ALA A 52 -1.14 -18.17 1.75
CA ALA A 52 0.29 -18.39 1.87
C ALA A 52 0.78 -18.55 3.33
N HIS A 53 0.10 -17.96 4.31
CA HIS A 53 0.53 -17.93 5.72
C HIS A 53 -0.35 -18.77 6.65
N GLY A 54 -1.37 -19.46 6.12
CA GLY A 54 -2.24 -20.34 6.88
C GLY A 54 -3.29 -19.60 7.71
N LYS A 55 -4.02 -20.35 8.55
CA LYS A 55 -5.16 -19.85 9.32
C LYS A 55 -4.82 -19.47 10.77
N LEU A 56 -3.62 -19.77 11.24
CA LEU A 56 -3.21 -19.54 12.63
C LEU A 56 -2.96 -18.05 12.94
N ASP A 57 -2.48 -17.30 11.94
CA ASP A 57 -2.28 -15.85 12.03
C ASP A 57 -2.77 -15.17 10.74
N PRO A 58 -4.11 -15.05 10.56
CA PRO A 58 -4.66 -14.47 9.35
C PRO A 58 -4.47 -12.95 9.34
N LEU A 59 -4.23 -12.40 8.15
CA LEU A 59 -4.26 -10.96 7.94
C LEU A 59 -5.64 -10.42 8.33
N THR A 60 -5.68 -9.51 9.30
CA THR A 60 -6.91 -8.86 9.76
C THR A 60 -7.25 -7.63 8.94
N ASP A 61 -6.25 -6.77 8.73
CA ASP A 61 -6.38 -5.50 8.01
C ASP A 61 -5.02 -4.99 7.53
N PHE A 62 -5.07 -4.10 6.53
CA PHE A 62 -3.88 -3.43 6.00
C PHE A 62 -4.25 -2.07 5.40
N ASN A 63 -3.25 -1.19 5.34
CA ASN A 63 -3.35 0.11 4.71
C ASN A 63 -2.56 0.15 3.41
N ILE A 64 -3.14 0.79 2.39
CA ILE A 64 -2.48 1.11 1.13
C ILE A 64 -2.13 2.60 1.16
N TYR A 65 -0.84 2.90 1.08
CA TYR A 65 -0.33 4.26 0.95
C TYR A 65 0.12 4.54 -0.48
N ARG A 66 -0.01 5.80 -0.90
CA ARG A 66 0.67 6.34 -2.07
C ARG A 66 1.67 7.37 -1.60
N MET A 67 2.91 7.23 -2.06
CA MET A 67 3.99 8.18 -1.84
C MET A 67 4.25 8.91 -3.16
N VAL A 68 4.23 10.24 -3.13
CA VAL A 68 4.41 11.09 -4.31
C VAL A 68 5.47 12.12 -4.02
N GLU A 69 6.56 12.07 -4.78
CA GLU A 69 7.56 13.13 -4.86
C GLU A 69 7.38 13.80 -6.22
N ARG A 70 7.06 15.10 -6.23
CA ARG A 70 6.86 15.84 -7.49
C ARG A 70 8.17 16.48 -7.90
N THR A 71 8.59 16.30 -9.15
CA THR A 71 9.72 17.05 -9.69
C THR A 71 9.44 18.55 -9.62
N LYS A 72 10.40 19.30 -9.10
CA LYS A 72 10.36 20.75 -8.97
C LYS A 72 11.39 21.40 -9.90
N PRO A 73 11.28 22.71 -10.19
CA PRO A 73 12.32 23.44 -10.90
C PRO A 73 13.69 23.34 -10.19
N PRO A 74 14.80 23.53 -10.91
CA PRO A 74 16.14 23.56 -10.31
C PRO A 74 16.22 24.54 -9.14
N GLY A 75 16.89 24.15 -8.06
CA GLY A 75 17.04 24.98 -6.85
C GLY A 75 15.85 24.94 -5.88
N VAL A 76 14.78 24.20 -6.21
CA VAL A 76 13.63 24.02 -5.31
C VAL A 76 13.63 22.59 -4.77
N GLU A 77 13.64 22.45 -3.45
CA GLU A 77 13.56 21.14 -2.81
C GLU A 77 12.21 20.46 -3.09
N SER A 78 12.28 19.14 -3.29
CA SER A 78 11.09 18.29 -3.35
C SER A 78 10.96 17.49 -2.06
N HIS A 79 9.73 17.16 -1.71
CA HIS A 79 9.42 16.36 -0.54
C HIS A 79 8.42 15.27 -0.92
N VAL A 80 8.55 14.13 -0.26
CA VAL A 80 7.64 13.00 -0.45
C VAL A 80 6.34 13.27 0.30
N THR A 81 5.22 13.31 -0.44
CA THR A 81 3.88 13.36 0.15
C THR A 81 3.35 11.94 0.32
N ARG A 82 3.04 11.55 1.55
CA ARG A 82 2.38 10.27 1.89
C ARG A 82 0.87 10.47 2.00
N THR A 83 0.09 9.63 1.32
CA THR A 83 -1.38 9.67 1.39
C THR A 83 -1.93 8.27 1.62
N LYS A 84 -2.73 8.09 2.68
CA LYS A 84 -3.52 6.86 2.86
C LYS A 84 -4.60 6.80 1.78
N VAL A 85 -4.43 5.87 0.86
CA VAL A 85 -5.36 5.67 -0.27
C VAL A 85 -6.56 4.87 0.19
N TRP A 86 -6.32 3.83 0.98
CA TRP A 86 -7.34 2.86 1.36
C TRP A 86 -6.91 2.08 2.59
N ARG A 87 -7.85 1.81 3.47
CA ARG A 87 -7.75 0.76 4.48
C ARG A 87 -8.65 -0.37 4.07
N HIS A 88 -8.17 -1.61 4.17
CA HIS A 88 -8.97 -2.79 3.92
C HIS A 88 -8.93 -3.71 5.13
N TYR A 89 -10.07 -4.29 5.48
CA TYR A 89 -10.20 -5.33 6.49
C TYR A 89 -10.63 -6.64 5.81
N CYS A 90 -10.05 -7.75 6.24
CA CYS A 90 -10.25 -9.07 5.64
C CYS A 90 -11.40 -9.85 6.29
N ILE A 91 -11.72 -9.55 7.55
CA ILE A 91 -12.71 -10.30 8.36
C ILE A 91 -13.83 -9.37 8.80
N LYS A 92 -13.51 -8.35 9.62
CA LYS A 92 -14.46 -7.37 10.13
C LYS A 92 -13.79 -6.02 10.33
N ASP A 93 -14.58 -4.96 10.28
CA ASP A 93 -14.08 -3.61 10.53
C ASP A 93 -13.97 -3.32 12.03
N ASP A 94 -12.77 -3.46 12.56
CA ASP A 94 -12.44 -3.17 13.97
C ASP A 94 -11.68 -1.83 14.13
N GLY A 95 -11.74 -0.93 13.15
CA GLY A 95 -10.92 0.30 13.14
C GLY A 95 -9.46 0.08 12.71
N ASP A 96 -8.73 1.18 12.49
CA ASP A 96 -7.35 1.17 11.97
C ASP A 96 -6.36 0.62 13.00
N LYS A 97 -5.96 -0.65 12.86
CA LYS A 97 -4.96 -1.28 13.72
C LYS A 97 -3.54 -1.10 13.19
N VAL A 98 -3.41 -0.78 11.90
CA VAL A 98 -2.13 -0.68 11.19
C VAL A 98 -1.37 0.58 11.57
N GLU A 99 -2.00 1.76 11.51
CA GLU A 99 -1.31 3.03 11.84
C GLU A 99 -0.83 3.08 13.30
N PRO A 100 -1.63 2.70 14.31
CA PRO A 100 -1.15 2.61 15.68
C PRO A 100 0.03 1.65 15.84
N ALA A 101 -0.03 0.47 15.20
CA ALA A 101 1.07 -0.50 15.25
C ALA A 101 2.37 0.05 14.62
N LEU A 102 2.27 0.74 13.49
CA LEU A 102 3.43 1.38 12.85
C LEU A 102 4.04 2.47 13.75
N LYS A 103 3.21 3.30 14.41
CA LYS A 103 3.67 4.32 15.34
C LYS A 103 4.35 3.71 16.56
N ALA A 104 3.76 2.69 17.16
CA ALA A 104 4.33 1.99 18.32
C ALA A 104 5.68 1.33 17.97
N ALA A 105 5.85 0.88 16.73
CA ALA A 105 7.11 0.32 16.23
C ALA A 105 8.15 1.37 15.79
N GLY A 106 7.84 2.66 15.84
CA GLY A 106 8.74 3.72 15.33
C GLY A 106 8.91 3.72 13.81
N LEU A 107 8.00 3.07 13.08
CA LEU A 107 8.02 2.92 11.62
C LEU A 107 7.09 3.92 10.92
N TRP A 108 6.61 4.93 11.63
CA TRP A 108 5.63 5.90 11.14
C TRP A 108 6.26 7.17 10.62
#